data_AF-A0A5K3EYR8-F1
#
_entry.id   AF-A0A5K3EYR8-F1
#
_cell.length_a   1.000
_cell.length_b   1.000
_cell.length_c   1.000
_cell.angle_alpha   90.00
_cell.angle_beta   90.00
_cell.angle_gamma   90.00
#
_symmetry.space_group_name_H-M   'P 1'
#
loop_
_entity.id
_entity.type
_entity.pdbx_description
1 polymer ?
#
loop_
_entity_poly.entity_id
_entity_poly.type
_entity_poly.pdbx_seq_one_letter_code
_entity_poly.pdbx_strand_id
1 'polypeptide(L)'
;MESCVVTVNTLVTIVAYFRFFVSPLLFLLGFSANVMTFYLFFTNKPLTRYNLYPMALSIFESVVLILNALIDDFLGRGLRYFTNGKVNIKLDAVSTAACQFFEFAELWNGFIAAYIMLAFGIDRVLSISLPHKFHRDLLINETLIVYMAIMIVGAALSAPVAANFGIKYDEHDTIKPWHPQARSLNKTVICTFTTHNGSRFYTKVYVSVISFLIPTFLLVLINCILIGQIAKFLRRRRKILAVKVNRTQTQSVSIDQSESRTEMKRVFTYLLISFITFAFTLPFTVTICIRAGYTAATP
;
A
#
# COMPACT_ATOMS: atom_id res chain seq x y z
N MET A 1 11.24 1.85 -36.27
CA MET A 1 11.46 0.61 -35.49
C MET A 1 12.63 0.77 -34.51
N GLU A 2 13.76 1.32 -34.96
CA GLU A 2 14.99 1.53 -34.16
C GLU A 2 14.80 2.40 -32.90
N SER A 3 14.06 3.51 -33.01
CA SER A 3 13.73 4.39 -31.85
C SER A 3 12.93 3.67 -30.74
N CYS A 4 12.06 2.72 -31.11
CA CYS A 4 11.29 1.93 -30.14
C CYS A 4 12.21 0.95 -29.38
N VAL A 5 13.14 0.30 -30.08
CA VAL A 5 14.10 -0.63 -29.48
C VAL A 5 15.03 0.09 -28.49
N VAL A 6 15.54 1.26 -28.86
CA VAL A 6 16.39 2.09 -27.96
C VAL A 6 15.62 2.50 -26.71
N THR A 7 14.37 2.95 -26.85
CA THR A 7 13.53 3.37 -25.73
C THR A 7 13.24 2.21 -24.78
N VAL A 8 12.84 1.04 -25.30
CA VAL A 8 12.55 -0.15 -24.50
C VAL A 8 13.81 -0.63 -23.77
N ASN A 9 14.96 -0.68 -24.44
CA ASN A 9 16.21 -1.10 -23.81
C ASN A 9 16.68 -0.14 -22.71
N THR A 10 16.48 1.17 -22.92
CA THR A 10 16.77 2.19 -21.90
C THR A 10 15.88 2.00 -20.67
N LEU A 11 14.58 1.77 -20.86
CA LEU A 11 13.64 1.51 -19.77
C LEU A 11 13.98 0.23 -19.00
N VAL A 12 14.28 -0.88 -19.70
CA VAL A 12 14.69 -2.14 -19.07
C VAL A 12 15.94 -1.94 -18.22
N THR A 13 16.91 -1.19 -18.73
CA THR A 13 18.14 -0.86 -18.02
C THR A 13 17.83 -0.04 -16.76
N ILE A 14 17.09 1.06 -16.88
CA ILE A 14 16.72 1.91 -15.74
C ILE A 14 15.99 1.11 -14.66
N VAL A 15 15.03 0.26 -15.04
CA VAL A 15 14.29 -0.59 -14.10
C VAL A 15 15.23 -1.58 -13.40
N ALA A 16 16.18 -2.16 -14.12
CA ALA A 16 17.16 -3.08 -13.52
C ALA A 16 18.10 -2.37 -12.53
N TYR A 17 18.58 -1.16 -12.86
CA TYR A 17 19.35 -0.33 -11.94
C TYR A 17 18.55 0.02 -10.69
N PHE A 18 17.29 0.43 -10.86
CA PHE A 18 16.39 0.73 -9.74
C PHE A 18 16.22 -0.48 -8.82
N ARG A 19 15.94 -1.66 -9.38
CA ARG A 19 15.78 -2.91 -8.62
C ARG A 19 17.03 -3.34 -7.86
N PHE A 20 18.22 -3.09 -8.43
CA PHE A 20 19.46 -3.50 -7.80
C PHE A 20 19.94 -2.51 -6.72
N PHE A 21 19.82 -1.20 -6.95
CA PHE A 21 20.35 -0.19 -6.03
C PHE A 21 19.30 0.41 -5.10
N VAL A 22 18.09 0.66 -5.60
CA VAL A 22 17.05 1.37 -4.85
C VAL A 22 16.20 0.41 -4.01
N SER A 23 15.78 -0.73 -4.56
CA SER A 23 14.96 -1.70 -3.81
C SER A 23 15.60 -2.20 -2.49
N PRO A 24 16.91 -2.56 -2.41
CA PRO A 24 17.49 -2.93 -1.12
C PRO A 24 17.59 -1.76 -0.13
N LEU A 25 17.76 -0.52 -0.62
CA LEU A 25 17.75 0.67 0.23
C LEU A 25 16.33 0.94 0.78
N LEU A 26 15.30 0.79 -0.05
CA LEU A 26 13.90 0.84 0.37
C LEU A 26 13.59 -0.25 1.40
N PHE A 27 14.11 -1.48 1.21
CA PHE A 27 13.98 -2.55 2.17
C PHE A 27 14.63 -2.17 3.52
N LEU A 28 15.90 -1.77 3.53
CA LEU A 28 16.61 -1.46 4.78
C LEU A 28 15.96 -0.31 5.56
N LEU A 29 15.66 0.81 4.87
CA LEU A 29 15.06 1.98 5.50
C LEU A 29 13.59 1.73 5.87
N GLY A 30 12.81 1.13 4.97
CA GLY A 30 11.39 0.86 5.19
C GLY A 30 11.15 -0.19 6.27
N PHE A 31 11.89 -1.31 6.22
CA PHE A 31 11.75 -2.38 7.20
C PHE A 31 12.16 -1.92 8.59
N SER A 32 13.29 -1.22 8.72
CA SER A 32 13.72 -0.67 10.01
C SER A 32 12.73 0.35 10.57
N ALA A 33 12.18 1.24 9.73
CA ALA A 33 11.15 2.20 10.13
C ALA A 33 9.85 1.51 10.57
N ASN A 34 9.42 0.46 9.87
CA ASN A 34 8.23 -0.32 10.23
C ASN A 34 8.42 -1.07 11.56
N VAL A 35 9.57 -1.72 11.74
CA VAL A 35 9.91 -2.40 13.01
C VAL A 35 9.95 -1.40 14.18
N MET A 36 10.56 -0.23 13.98
CA MET A 36 10.60 0.82 14.99
C MET A 36 9.18 1.33 15.31
N THR A 37 8.35 1.55 14.29
CA THR A 37 6.96 1.99 14.45
C THR A 37 6.16 0.97 15.25
N PHE A 38 6.26 -0.32 14.89
CA PHE A 38 5.63 -1.41 15.62
C PHE A 38 6.06 -1.41 17.09
N TYR A 39 7.37 -1.36 17.33
CA TYR A 39 7.94 -1.38 18.69
C TYR A 39 7.44 -0.19 19.53
N LEU A 40 7.45 1.03 18.98
CA LEU A 40 6.98 2.22 19.68
C LEU A 40 5.49 2.14 20.03
N PHE A 41 4.63 1.68 19.12
CA PHE A 41 3.19 1.58 19.40
C PHE A 41 2.84 0.39 20.30
N PHE A 42 3.65 -0.68 20.27
CA PHE A 42 3.48 -1.84 21.13
C PHE A 42 3.87 -1.56 22.59
N THR A 43 4.97 -0.82 22.79
CA THR A 43 5.48 -0.43 24.11
C THR A 43 4.66 0.69 24.76
N ASN A 44 3.98 1.52 23.98
CA ASN A 44 3.06 2.53 24.49
C ASN A 44 1.78 1.90 25.06
N LYS A 45 1.77 1.65 26.38
CA LYS A 45 0.61 1.20 27.15
C LYS A 45 -0.19 2.38 27.74
N PRO A 46 -1.52 2.26 27.92
CA PRO A 46 -2.37 1.14 27.50
C PRO A 46 -2.51 1.06 25.98
N LEU A 47 -2.73 -0.16 25.47
CA LEU A 47 -3.01 -0.36 24.05
C LEU A 47 -4.36 0.24 23.73
N THR A 48 -4.38 1.23 22.84
CA THR A 48 -5.60 1.91 22.40
C THR A 48 -5.88 1.58 20.95
N ARG A 49 -7.15 1.68 20.53
CA ARG A 49 -7.56 1.39 19.14
C ARG A 49 -6.70 2.13 18.10
N TYR A 50 -6.27 3.33 18.44
CA TYR A 50 -5.41 4.20 17.64
C TYR A 50 -4.00 3.67 17.40
N ASN A 51 -3.48 2.86 18.32
CA ASN A 51 -2.16 2.25 18.19
C ASN A 51 -2.24 0.98 17.33
N LEU A 52 -3.41 0.32 17.26
CA LEU A 52 -3.59 -0.91 16.50
C LEU A 52 -3.46 -0.69 14.98
N TYR A 53 -4.01 0.41 14.45
CA TYR A 53 -3.92 0.74 13.01
C TYR A 53 -2.47 0.83 12.51
N PRO A 54 -1.59 1.69 13.09
CA PRO A 54 -0.21 1.80 12.64
C PRO A 54 0.59 0.52 12.92
N MET A 55 0.31 -0.23 13.98
CA MET A 55 0.95 -1.53 14.21
C MET A 55 0.60 -2.54 13.11
N ALA A 56 -0.68 -2.69 12.77
CA ALA A 56 -1.11 -3.60 11.71
C ALA A 56 -0.49 -3.20 10.37
N LEU A 57 -0.55 -1.91 10.01
CA LEU A 57 0.08 -1.38 8.79
C LEU A 57 1.58 -1.69 8.77
N SER A 58 2.31 -1.46 9.86
CA SER A 58 3.74 -1.73 9.91
C SER A 58 4.09 -3.21 9.69
N ILE A 59 3.23 -4.14 10.13
CA ILE A 59 3.41 -5.58 9.86
C ILE A 59 3.23 -5.85 8.37
N PHE A 60 2.10 -5.45 7.78
CA PHE A 60 1.82 -5.74 6.37
C PHE A 60 2.80 -5.07 5.41
N GLU A 61 3.17 -3.81 5.67
CA GLU A 61 4.18 -3.10 4.88
C GLU A 61 5.56 -3.77 5.00
N SER A 62 5.90 -4.34 6.16
CA SER A 62 7.13 -5.13 6.31
C SER A 62 7.10 -6.40 5.47
N VAL A 63 5.97 -7.10 5.43
CA VAL A 63 5.80 -8.30 4.57
C VAL A 63 5.95 -7.93 3.09
N VAL A 64 5.35 -6.83 2.65
CA VAL A 64 5.49 -6.32 1.28
C VAL A 64 6.95 -5.99 0.95
N LEU A 65 7.67 -5.31 1.84
CA LEU A 65 9.09 -5.00 1.61
C LEU A 65 9.96 -6.26 1.53
N ILE A 66 9.68 -7.28 2.34
CA ILE A 66 10.41 -8.56 2.27
C ILE A 66 10.12 -9.26 0.93
N LEU A 67 8.85 -9.45 0.59
CA LEU A 67 8.46 -10.25 -0.57
C LEU A 67 8.77 -9.54 -1.90
N ASN A 68 8.44 -8.25 -2.00
CA ASN A 68 8.53 -7.52 -3.26
C ASN A 68 9.89 -6.85 -3.42
N ALA A 69 10.33 -6.05 -2.45
CA ALA A 69 11.55 -5.26 -2.61
C ALA A 69 12.83 -6.09 -2.45
N LEU A 70 12.90 -6.95 -1.43
CA LEU A 70 14.08 -7.78 -1.18
C LEU A 70 14.09 -9.04 -2.07
N ILE A 71 13.03 -9.85 -2.00
CA ILE A 71 13.04 -11.16 -2.63
C ILE A 71 12.82 -11.08 -4.15
N ASP A 72 11.75 -10.44 -4.63
CA ASP A 72 11.47 -10.37 -6.07
C ASP A 72 12.37 -9.36 -6.80
N ASP A 73 12.35 -8.08 -6.39
CA ASP A 73 13.06 -7.03 -7.09
C ASP A 73 14.58 -7.14 -6.95
N PHE A 74 15.12 -7.20 -5.73
CA PHE A 74 16.57 -7.24 -5.54
C PHE A 74 17.18 -8.60 -5.88
N LEU A 75 16.79 -9.68 -5.18
CA LEU A 75 17.39 -11.00 -5.36
C LEU A 75 16.95 -11.67 -6.68
N GLY A 76 15.67 -11.58 -7.03
CA GLY A 76 15.11 -12.24 -8.21
C GLY A 76 15.51 -11.58 -9.53
N ARG A 77 15.32 -10.26 -9.64
CA ARG A 77 15.42 -9.53 -10.92
C ARG A 77 16.67 -8.67 -11.02
N GLY A 78 17.02 -7.93 -9.96
CA GLY A 78 18.16 -7.01 -9.91
C GLY A 78 19.49 -7.74 -9.97
N LEU A 79 19.73 -8.68 -9.04
CA LEU A 79 20.97 -9.45 -8.95
C LEU A 79 21.21 -10.29 -10.21
N ARG A 80 20.14 -10.86 -10.77
CA ARG A 80 20.19 -11.60 -12.05
C ARG A 80 20.69 -10.73 -13.20
N TYR A 81 20.23 -9.48 -13.29
CA TYR A 81 20.65 -8.55 -14.33
C TYR A 81 22.14 -8.21 -14.21
N PHE A 82 22.60 -7.81 -13.03
CA PHE A 82 24.00 -7.39 -12.82
C PHE A 82 25.01 -8.53 -12.84
N THR A 83 24.59 -9.76 -12.50
CA THR A 83 25.47 -10.94 -12.58
C THR A 83 25.48 -11.58 -13.97
N ASN A 84 24.85 -10.96 -14.98
CA ASN A 84 24.66 -11.54 -16.31
C ASN A 84 24.08 -12.96 -16.25
N GLY A 85 23.16 -13.21 -15.32
CA GLY A 85 22.52 -14.50 -15.11
C GLY A 85 23.34 -15.57 -14.38
N LYS A 86 24.54 -15.24 -13.85
CA LYS A 86 25.34 -16.20 -13.05
C LYS A 86 24.65 -16.57 -11.73
N VAL A 87 23.92 -15.61 -11.12
CA VAL A 87 23.12 -15.83 -9.92
C VAL A 87 21.65 -15.63 -10.30
N ASN A 88 20.84 -16.67 -10.16
CA ASN A 88 19.42 -16.65 -10.50
C ASN A 88 18.58 -17.18 -9.33
N ILE A 89 18.26 -16.30 -8.37
CA ILE A 89 17.44 -16.62 -7.21
C ILE A 89 16.03 -16.08 -7.46
N LYS A 90 15.35 -16.64 -8.47
CA LYS A 90 14.01 -16.20 -8.87
C LYS A 90 12.94 -17.10 -8.24
N LEU A 91 12.55 -16.76 -7.00
CA LEU A 91 11.66 -17.57 -6.15
C LEU A 91 10.23 -17.67 -6.69
N ASP A 92 9.70 -16.60 -7.30
CA ASP A 92 8.39 -16.55 -7.96
C ASP A 92 8.28 -17.52 -9.16
N ALA A 93 9.40 -17.93 -9.75
CA ALA A 93 9.45 -18.80 -10.93
C ALA A 93 9.96 -20.23 -10.63
N VAL A 94 10.12 -20.61 -9.35
CA VAL A 94 10.56 -21.96 -8.96
C VAL A 94 9.46 -22.99 -9.18
N SER A 95 8.21 -22.63 -8.87
CA SER A 95 7.05 -23.52 -9.02
C SER A 95 5.78 -22.70 -9.25
N THR A 96 4.75 -23.34 -9.81
CA THR A 96 3.44 -22.71 -9.97
C THR A 96 2.87 -22.25 -8.64
N ALA A 97 3.06 -23.03 -7.56
CA ALA A 97 2.64 -22.65 -6.22
C ALA A 97 3.37 -21.40 -5.70
N ALA A 98 4.67 -21.25 -5.97
CA ALA A 98 5.41 -20.06 -5.60
C ALA A 98 4.91 -18.83 -6.37
N CYS A 99 4.75 -18.94 -7.70
CA CYS A 99 4.16 -17.89 -8.54
C CYS A 99 2.81 -17.41 -7.99
N GLN A 100 1.90 -18.34 -7.70
CA GLN A 100 0.58 -18.03 -7.13
C GLN A 100 0.69 -17.39 -5.74
N PHE A 101 1.62 -17.83 -4.89
CA PHE A 101 1.81 -17.28 -3.55
C PHE A 101 2.32 -15.83 -3.59
N PHE A 102 3.33 -15.52 -4.41
CA PHE A 102 3.87 -14.16 -4.51
C PHE A 102 2.81 -13.18 -5.04
N GLU A 103 2.09 -13.56 -6.09
CA GLU A 103 1.00 -12.76 -6.66
C GLU A 103 -0.16 -12.60 -5.66
N PHE A 104 -0.53 -13.68 -4.94
CA PHE A 104 -1.51 -13.59 -3.87
C PHE A 104 -1.06 -12.62 -2.78
N ALA A 105 0.18 -12.74 -2.30
CA ALA A 105 0.69 -11.92 -1.22
C ALA A 105 0.75 -10.44 -1.62
N GLU A 106 1.13 -10.11 -2.85
CA GLU A 106 1.12 -8.74 -3.36
C GLU A 106 -0.30 -8.16 -3.38
N LEU A 107 -1.24 -8.87 -4.01
CA LEU A 107 -2.64 -8.44 -4.13
C LEU A 107 -3.31 -8.31 -2.75
N TRP A 108 -3.09 -9.30 -1.89
CA TRP A 108 -3.71 -9.39 -0.57
C TRP A 108 -3.19 -8.29 0.37
N ASN A 109 -1.87 -8.08 0.42
CA ASN A 109 -1.28 -7.02 1.24
C ASN A 109 -1.69 -5.64 0.74
N GLY A 110 -1.68 -5.41 -0.58
CA GLY A 110 -2.11 -4.14 -1.16
C GLY A 110 -3.56 -3.80 -0.80
N PHE A 111 -4.45 -4.79 -0.88
CA PHE A 111 -5.84 -4.66 -0.45
C PHE A 111 -5.93 -4.35 1.05
N ILE A 112 -5.29 -5.15 1.91
CA ILE A 112 -5.35 -4.97 3.36
C ILE A 112 -4.84 -3.58 3.76
N ALA A 113 -3.67 -3.16 3.27
CA ALA A 113 -3.09 -1.87 3.62
C ALA A 113 -4.01 -0.70 3.25
N ALA A 114 -4.58 -0.73 2.05
CA ALA A 114 -5.51 0.30 1.58
C ALA A 114 -6.78 0.37 2.45
N TYR A 115 -7.39 -0.79 2.76
CA TYR A 115 -8.64 -0.82 3.53
C TYR A 115 -8.43 -0.59 5.04
N ILE A 116 -7.28 -0.97 5.61
CA ILE A 116 -6.90 -0.56 6.97
C ILE A 116 -6.72 0.95 7.04
N MET A 117 -6.10 1.58 6.04
CA MET A 117 -5.99 3.04 5.96
C MET A 117 -7.36 3.72 5.89
N LEU A 118 -8.31 3.18 5.12
CA LEU A 118 -9.69 3.68 5.10
C LEU A 118 -10.38 3.53 6.46
N ALA A 119 -10.30 2.35 7.07
CA ALA A 119 -10.87 2.10 8.38
C ALA A 119 -10.28 3.05 9.43
N PHE A 120 -8.97 3.33 9.34
CA PHE A 120 -8.31 4.29 10.20
C PHE A 120 -8.87 5.71 10.00
N GLY A 121 -9.07 6.13 8.76
CA GLY A 121 -9.66 7.43 8.43
C GLY A 121 -11.10 7.58 8.89
N ILE A 122 -11.94 6.55 8.72
CA ILE A 122 -13.32 6.53 9.22
C ILE A 122 -13.33 6.64 10.74
N ASP A 123 -12.48 5.87 11.43
CA ASP A 123 -12.35 5.94 12.88
C ASP A 123 -11.98 7.37 13.35
N ARG A 124 -11.10 8.06 12.61
CA ARG A 124 -10.77 9.46 12.88
C ARG A 124 -11.94 10.41 12.65
N VAL A 125 -12.71 10.25 11.58
CA VAL A 125 -13.91 11.06 11.33
C VAL A 125 -14.91 10.89 12.47
N LEU A 126 -15.17 9.65 12.89
CA LEU A 126 -16.10 9.32 13.97
C LEU A 126 -15.62 9.88 15.32
N SER A 127 -14.33 9.76 15.62
CA SER A 127 -13.72 10.29 16.84
C SER A 127 -13.85 11.81 16.96
N ILE A 128 -13.71 12.55 15.87
CA ILE A 128 -13.88 14.01 15.86
C ILE A 128 -15.36 14.41 15.91
N SER A 129 -16.21 13.67 15.20
CA SER A 129 -17.63 14.00 15.07
C SER A 129 -18.44 13.68 16.32
N LEU A 130 -18.09 12.60 17.03
CA LEU A 130 -18.82 12.06 18.18
C LEU A 130 -17.87 11.74 19.36
N PRO A 131 -17.25 12.77 19.98
CA PRO A 131 -16.22 12.58 20.99
C PRO A 131 -16.70 11.83 22.25
N HIS A 132 -18.01 11.91 22.57
CA HIS A 132 -18.57 11.28 23.77
C HIS A 132 -18.93 9.79 23.59
N LYS A 133 -19.26 9.36 22.36
CA LYS A 133 -19.61 7.95 22.06
C LYS A 133 -18.40 7.11 21.65
N PHE A 134 -17.38 7.72 21.05
CA PHE A 134 -16.18 7.05 20.56
C PHE A 134 -14.98 7.31 21.47
N HIS A 135 -15.12 7.04 22.77
CA HIS A 135 -14.00 7.14 23.71
C HIS A 135 -12.94 6.08 23.42
N ARG A 136 -11.69 6.38 23.77
CA ARG A 136 -10.46 5.73 23.28
C ARG A 136 -10.34 4.22 23.63
N ASP A 137 -11.04 3.77 24.66
CA ASP A 137 -10.83 2.45 25.29
C ASP A 137 -11.99 1.45 25.10
N LEU A 138 -13.15 1.87 24.60
CA LEU A 138 -14.39 1.07 24.66
C LEU A 138 -14.63 0.14 23.45
N LEU A 139 -13.86 0.23 22.36
CA LEU A 139 -14.16 -0.47 21.09
C LEU A 139 -12.98 -1.25 20.48
N ILE A 140 -12.02 -1.69 21.29
CA ILE A 140 -10.85 -2.46 20.79
C ILE A 140 -11.29 -3.76 20.08
N ASN A 141 -12.22 -4.50 20.68
CA ASN A 141 -12.71 -5.76 20.09
C ASN A 141 -13.40 -5.52 18.73
N GLU A 142 -14.19 -4.45 18.62
CA GLU A 142 -14.84 -4.08 17.36
C GLU A 142 -13.81 -3.74 16.28
N THR A 143 -12.74 -3.00 16.64
CA THR A 143 -11.65 -2.71 15.70
C THR A 143 -10.95 -3.99 15.24
N LEU A 144 -10.74 -4.97 16.12
CA LEU A 144 -10.16 -6.26 15.76
C LEU A 144 -11.07 -7.06 14.82
N ILE A 145 -12.39 -7.05 15.05
CA ILE A 145 -13.37 -7.70 14.16
C ILE A 145 -13.30 -7.07 12.76
N VAL A 146 -13.22 -5.73 12.68
CA VAL A 146 -13.07 -5.03 11.39
C VAL A 146 -11.78 -5.47 10.67
N TYR A 147 -10.66 -5.62 11.37
CA TYR A 147 -9.44 -6.14 10.73
C TYR A 147 -9.58 -7.57 10.23
N MET A 148 -10.14 -8.46 11.05
CA MET A 148 -10.39 -9.83 10.64
C MET A 148 -11.28 -9.88 9.41
N ALA A 149 -12.33 -9.07 9.36
CA ALA A 149 -13.20 -8.95 8.19
C ALA A 149 -12.44 -8.46 6.95
N ILE A 150 -11.62 -7.41 7.07
CA ILE A 150 -10.79 -6.90 5.96
C ILE A 150 -9.83 -7.98 5.45
N MET A 151 -9.17 -8.71 6.35
CA MET A 151 -8.23 -9.78 5.97
C MET A 151 -8.92 -10.93 5.25
N ILE A 152 -10.08 -11.38 5.76
CA ILE A 152 -10.85 -12.47 5.16
C ILE A 152 -11.42 -12.06 3.80
N VAL A 153 -12.02 -10.87 3.70
CA VAL A 153 -12.55 -10.35 2.42
C VAL A 153 -11.41 -10.16 1.42
N GLY A 154 -10.29 -9.60 1.85
CA GLY A 154 -9.08 -9.48 1.03
C GLY A 154 -8.66 -10.84 0.49
N ALA A 155 -8.52 -11.85 1.37
CA ALA A 155 -8.08 -13.19 0.97
C ALA A 155 -9.07 -13.83 -0.02
N ALA A 156 -10.37 -13.73 0.27
CA ALA A 156 -11.43 -14.28 -0.58
C ALA A 156 -11.45 -13.66 -1.99
N LEU A 157 -11.06 -12.39 -2.12
CA LEU A 157 -11.00 -11.71 -3.41
C LEU A 157 -9.65 -11.87 -4.12
N SER A 158 -8.52 -11.90 -3.39
CA SER A 158 -7.18 -12.06 -3.98
C SER A 158 -6.88 -13.49 -4.40
N ALA A 159 -7.32 -14.50 -3.64
CA ALA A 159 -7.05 -15.91 -3.91
C ALA A 159 -7.50 -16.39 -5.31
N PRO A 160 -8.75 -16.13 -5.76
CA PRO A 160 -9.17 -16.57 -7.09
C PRO A 160 -8.38 -15.87 -8.21
N VAL A 161 -7.94 -14.64 -8.01
CA VAL A 161 -7.10 -13.94 -8.97
C VAL A 161 -5.71 -14.58 -9.05
N ALA A 162 -5.08 -14.82 -7.90
CA ALA A 162 -3.78 -15.44 -7.80
C ALA A 162 -3.75 -16.87 -8.37
N ALA A 163 -4.82 -17.65 -8.19
CA ALA A 163 -4.93 -19.01 -8.73
C ALA A 163 -4.83 -19.08 -10.27
N ASN A 164 -5.14 -17.98 -10.97
CA ASN A 164 -5.03 -17.89 -12.43
C ASN A 164 -3.60 -17.59 -12.93
N PHE A 165 -2.67 -17.30 -12.02
CA PHE A 165 -1.26 -17.17 -12.36
C PHE A 165 -0.60 -18.53 -12.47
N GLY A 166 0.31 -18.65 -13.42
CA GLY A 166 1.09 -19.85 -13.65
C GLY A 166 2.38 -19.55 -14.38
N ILE A 167 3.18 -20.59 -14.55
CA ILE A 167 4.49 -20.48 -15.18
C ILE A 167 4.32 -20.59 -16.70
N LYS A 168 4.92 -19.66 -17.43
CA LYS A 168 5.20 -19.81 -18.86
C LYS A 168 6.70 -19.78 -19.12
N TYR A 169 7.12 -20.62 -20.06
CA TYR A 169 8.48 -20.63 -20.59
C TYR A 169 8.48 -19.69 -21.78
N ASP A 170 9.13 -18.55 -21.63
CA ASP A 170 9.32 -17.62 -22.73
C ASP A 170 10.55 -18.08 -23.52
N GLU A 171 10.31 -18.51 -24.76
CA GLU A 171 11.31 -18.96 -25.72
C GLU A 171 11.65 -17.78 -26.65
N HIS A 172 12.02 -16.64 -26.05
CA HIS A 172 12.34 -15.43 -26.81
C HIS A 172 13.86 -15.37 -27.11
N ASP A 173 14.21 -15.84 -28.30
CA ASP A 173 15.53 -15.70 -28.96
C ASP A 173 15.86 -14.24 -29.38
N THR A 174 15.10 -13.22 -28.96
CA THR A 174 15.11 -11.90 -29.61
C THR A 174 15.52 -10.70 -28.75
N ILE A 175 15.77 -10.84 -27.45
CA ILE A 175 16.30 -9.71 -26.64
C ILE A 175 17.80 -9.89 -26.46
N LYS A 176 18.58 -9.32 -27.39
CA LYS A 176 20.03 -9.15 -27.21
C LYS A 176 20.26 -8.13 -26.09
N PRO A 177 20.88 -8.51 -24.96
CA PRO A 177 21.24 -7.54 -23.93
C PRO A 177 22.24 -6.53 -24.51
N TRP A 178 22.07 -5.24 -24.16
CA TRP A 178 22.86 -4.13 -24.70
C TRP A 178 24.34 -4.16 -24.27
N HIS A 179 24.67 -4.96 -23.25
CA HIS A 179 26.06 -5.13 -22.82
C HIS A 179 26.77 -6.20 -23.67
N PRO A 180 27.94 -5.92 -24.27
CA PRO A 180 28.66 -6.87 -25.15
C PRO A 180 29.19 -8.15 -24.46
N GLN A 181 28.93 -8.31 -23.17
CA GLN A 181 29.29 -9.50 -22.36
C GLN A 181 28.08 -10.23 -21.76
N ALA A 182 26.87 -9.75 -22.00
CA ALA A 182 25.67 -10.39 -21.48
C ALA A 182 25.27 -11.54 -22.42
N ARG A 183 25.31 -12.77 -21.90
CA ARG A 183 24.98 -13.99 -22.63
C ARG A 183 23.47 -13.98 -22.99
N SER A 184 23.10 -14.46 -24.17
CA SER A 184 21.68 -14.75 -24.46
C SER A 184 21.20 -15.82 -23.46
N LEU A 185 20.20 -15.50 -22.65
CA LEU A 185 19.60 -16.48 -21.75
C LEU A 185 18.55 -17.26 -22.54
N ASN A 186 18.92 -18.44 -23.04
CA ASN A 186 18.11 -19.22 -23.97
C ASN A 186 16.75 -19.71 -23.43
N LYS A 187 16.42 -19.56 -22.13
CA LYS A 187 15.06 -19.79 -21.59
C LYS A 187 14.80 -18.91 -20.38
N THR A 188 13.78 -18.05 -20.43
CA THR A 188 13.33 -17.27 -19.26
C THR A 188 12.01 -17.81 -18.75
N VAL A 189 12.00 -18.27 -17.50
CA VAL A 189 10.78 -18.69 -16.79
C VAL A 189 10.11 -17.45 -16.19
N ILE A 190 8.86 -17.21 -16.59
CA ILE A 190 8.07 -16.07 -16.14
C ILE A 190 6.77 -16.53 -15.49
N CYS A 191 6.45 -15.93 -14.34
CA CYS A 191 5.12 -16.01 -13.73
C CYS A 191 4.21 -15.07 -14.52
N THR A 192 3.11 -15.59 -15.06
CA THR A 192 2.20 -14.80 -15.89
C THR A 192 0.78 -15.36 -15.82
N PHE A 193 -0.19 -14.51 -16.17
CA PHE A 193 -1.60 -14.88 -16.15
C PHE A 193 -1.90 -15.92 -17.25
N THR A 194 -2.47 -17.07 -16.87
CA THR A 194 -2.56 -18.25 -17.75
C THR A 194 -3.93 -18.47 -18.41
N THR A 195 -4.98 -17.74 -18.05
CA THR A 195 -6.36 -18.14 -18.36
C THR A 195 -7.09 -17.38 -19.48
N HIS A 196 -8.15 -18.05 -19.99
CA HIS A 196 -9.07 -17.65 -21.06
C HIS A 196 -9.91 -16.39 -20.74
N ASN A 197 -10.41 -15.74 -21.82
CA ASN A 197 -11.02 -14.40 -21.89
C ASN A 197 -11.98 -13.99 -20.75
N GLY A 198 -12.78 -14.90 -20.18
CA GLY A 198 -13.74 -14.56 -19.10
C GLY A 198 -13.11 -14.16 -17.76
N SER A 199 -12.00 -14.81 -17.37
CA SER A 199 -11.30 -14.54 -16.10
C SER A 199 -10.45 -13.27 -16.11
N ARG A 200 -10.11 -12.77 -17.32
CA ARG A 200 -9.37 -11.51 -17.49
C ARG A 200 -10.21 -10.31 -17.09
N PHE A 201 -11.53 -10.35 -17.33
CA PHE A 201 -12.42 -9.28 -16.93
C PHE A 201 -12.49 -9.16 -15.40
N TYR A 202 -12.74 -10.27 -14.70
CA TYR A 202 -12.76 -10.31 -13.24
C TYR A 202 -11.44 -9.81 -12.62
N THR A 203 -10.31 -10.29 -13.14
CA THR A 203 -8.98 -9.86 -12.68
C THR A 203 -8.74 -8.37 -12.91
N LYS A 204 -9.08 -7.84 -14.10
CA LYS A 204 -8.96 -6.41 -14.40
C LYS A 204 -9.82 -5.58 -13.46
N VAL A 205 -11.09 -5.93 -13.28
CA VAL A 205 -12.02 -5.20 -12.40
C VAL A 205 -11.54 -5.27 -10.94
N TYR A 206 -11.12 -6.43 -10.46
CA TYR A 206 -10.62 -6.58 -9.09
C TYR A 206 -9.37 -5.74 -8.83
N VAL A 207 -8.35 -5.86 -9.69
CA VAL A 207 -7.09 -5.14 -9.52
C VAL A 207 -7.33 -3.64 -9.66
N SER A 208 -7.94 -3.18 -10.77
CA SER A 208 -8.07 -1.74 -11.03
C SER A 208 -9.14 -1.06 -10.18
N VAL A 209 -10.35 -1.63 -10.09
CA VAL A 209 -11.49 -0.97 -9.46
C VAL A 209 -11.52 -1.23 -7.96
N ILE A 210 -11.51 -2.50 -7.58
CA ILE A 210 -11.71 -2.89 -6.17
C ILE A 210 -10.47 -2.58 -5.33
N SER A 211 -9.27 -2.88 -5.83
CA SER A 211 -8.04 -2.75 -5.04
C SER A 211 -7.44 -1.35 -5.07
N PHE A 212 -7.60 -0.60 -6.17
CA PHE A 212 -6.98 0.73 -6.31
C PHE A 212 -7.98 1.89 -6.41
N LEU A 213 -8.97 1.84 -7.30
CA LEU A 213 -9.87 2.97 -7.56
C LEU A 213 -10.77 3.28 -6.35
N ILE A 214 -11.48 2.28 -5.84
CA ILE A 214 -12.43 2.45 -4.72
C ILE A 214 -11.68 2.96 -3.47
N PRO A 215 -10.57 2.35 -3.03
CA PRO A 215 -9.87 2.85 -1.86
C PRO A 215 -9.31 4.25 -2.04
N THR A 216 -8.74 4.55 -3.21
CA THR A 216 -8.21 5.90 -3.48
C THR A 216 -9.32 6.95 -3.45
N PHE A 217 -10.46 6.68 -4.06
CA PHE A 217 -11.61 7.58 -4.06
C PHE A 217 -12.17 7.80 -2.65
N LEU A 218 -12.39 6.71 -1.90
CA LEU A 218 -12.87 6.78 -0.53
C LEU A 218 -11.88 7.51 0.40
N LEU A 219 -10.57 7.33 0.18
CA LEU A 219 -9.53 8.01 0.95
C LEU A 219 -9.61 9.53 0.75
N VAL A 220 -9.79 9.98 -0.50
CA VAL A 220 -10.00 11.40 -0.82
C VAL A 220 -11.26 11.93 -0.14
N LEU A 221 -12.38 11.20 -0.22
CA LEU A 221 -13.62 11.60 0.44
C LEU A 221 -13.46 11.73 1.96
N ILE A 222 -12.83 10.74 2.60
CA ILE A 222 -12.56 10.74 4.04
C ILE A 222 -11.68 11.93 4.42
N ASN A 223 -10.63 12.20 3.66
CA ASN A 223 -9.74 13.33 3.90
C ASN A 223 -10.48 14.67 3.76
N CYS A 224 -11.33 14.83 2.76
CA CYS A 224 -12.18 16.01 2.59
C CYS A 224 -13.13 16.19 3.78
N ILE A 225 -13.78 15.12 4.24
CA ILE A 225 -14.66 15.14 5.41
C ILE A 225 -13.87 15.52 6.67
N LEU A 226 -12.69 14.93 6.88
CA LEU A 226 -11.81 15.26 8.02
C LEU A 226 -11.44 16.73 8.02
N ILE A 227 -10.98 17.28 6.89
CA ILE A 227 -10.65 18.71 6.76
C ILE A 227 -11.86 19.58 7.08
N GLY A 228 -13.04 19.22 6.56
CA GLY A 228 -14.30 19.91 6.85
C GLY A 228 -14.65 19.91 8.35
N GLN A 229 -14.50 18.76 9.02
CA GLN A 229 -14.75 18.63 10.45
C GLN A 229 -13.73 19.42 11.28
N ILE A 230 -12.44 19.39 10.92
CA ILE A 230 -11.40 20.19 11.57
C ILE A 230 -11.71 21.68 11.44
N ALA A 231 -12.08 22.15 10.23
CA ALA A 231 -12.45 23.53 9.99
C ALA A 231 -13.67 23.95 10.84
N LYS A 232 -14.70 23.09 10.92
CA LYS A 232 -15.88 23.31 11.77
C LYS A 232 -15.50 23.38 13.25
N PHE A 233 -14.63 22.48 13.72
CA PHE A 233 -14.15 22.44 15.10
C PHE A 233 -13.32 23.69 15.46
N LEU A 234 -12.40 24.11 14.58
CA LEU A 234 -11.60 25.33 14.76
C LEU A 234 -12.48 26.59 14.76
N ARG A 235 -13.49 26.67 13.88
CA ARG A 235 -14.47 27.77 13.88
C ARG A 235 -15.26 27.84 15.20
N ARG A 236 -15.73 26.69 15.72
CA ARG A 236 -16.42 26.61 17.01
C ARG A 236 -15.52 27.08 18.16
N ARG A 237 -14.25 26.65 18.18
CA ARG A 237 -13.27 27.09 19.18
C ARG A 237 -13.02 28.59 19.16
N ARG A 238 -12.86 29.20 17.98
CA ARG A 238 -12.69 30.66 17.86
C ARG A 238 -13.90 31.41 18.44
N LYS A 239 -15.13 30.93 18.18
CA LYS A 239 -16.35 31.53 18.75
C LYS A 239 -16.38 31.44 20.28
N ILE A 240 -16.01 30.30 20.85
CA ILE A 240 -15.98 30.11 22.31
C ILE A 240 -14.88 30.96 22.96
N LEU A 241 -13.69 31.03 22.36
CA LEU A 241 -12.59 31.88 22.84
C LEU A 241 -12.96 33.37 22.79
N ALA A 242 -13.62 33.83 21.72
CA ALA A 242 -14.12 35.20 21.63
C ALA A 242 -15.14 35.54 22.74
N VAL A 243 -15.95 34.57 23.16
CA VAL A 243 -16.91 34.72 24.28
C VAL A 243 -16.21 34.62 25.65
N LYS A 244 -15.17 33.78 25.79
CA LYS A 244 -14.44 33.55 27.06
C LYS A 244 -13.46 34.65 27.44
N VAL A 245 -12.97 35.47 26.48
CA VAL A 245 -12.19 36.68 26.79
C VAL A 245 -12.97 37.64 27.72
N ASN A 246 -14.31 37.53 27.76
CA ASN A 246 -15.16 38.31 28.66
C ASN A 246 -15.50 37.63 30.00
N ARG A 247 -15.05 36.38 30.26
CA ARG A 247 -15.33 35.66 31.52
C ARG A 247 -14.12 34.87 31.98
N THR A 248 -13.39 35.43 32.94
CA THR A 248 -12.33 34.80 33.73
C THR A 248 -12.88 33.58 34.45
N GLN A 249 -12.62 32.38 33.94
CA GLN A 249 -12.79 31.15 34.72
C GLN A 249 -11.74 30.09 34.34
N THR A 250 -10.90 29.84 35.33
CA THR A 250 -9.68 29.04 35.33
C THR A 250 -9.93 27.64 35.91
N GLN A 251 -9.09 26.69 35.51
CA GLN A 251 -8.81 25.34 36.07
C GLN A 251 -9.40 24.08 35.43
N SER A 252 -10.69 23.91 35.11
CA SER A 252 -11.14 22.66 34.45
C SER A 252 -10.81 22.55 32.95
N VAL A 253 -10.38 23.66 32.34
CA VAL A 253 -10.13 23.79 30.90
C VAL A 253 -8.81 23.16 30.46
N SER A 254 -7.81 23.04 31.36
CA SER A 254 -6.45 22.67 30.95
C SER A 254 -6.31 21.20 30.53
N ILE A 255 -7.01 20.28 31.20
CA ILE A 255 -6.94 18.83 30.91
C ILE A 255 -7.63 18.52 29.57
N ASP A 256 -8.87 18.99 29.36
CA ASP A 256 -9.60 18.87 28.09
C ASP A 256 -8.86 19.52 26.90
N GLN A 257 -8.17 20.63 27.15
CA GLN A 257 -7.41 21.33 26.12
C GLN A 257 -6.14 20.56 25.73
N SER A 258 -5.49 19.89 26.69
CA SER A 258 -4.31 19.04 26.43
C SER A 258 -4.67 17.78 25.64
N GLU A 259 -5.75 17.08 26.02
CA GLU A 259 -6.22 15.87 25.37
C GLU A 259 -6.65 16.18 23.93
N SER A 260 -7.43 17.24 23.73
CA SER A 260 -7.84 17.65 22.40
C SER A 260 -6.66 18.11 21.51
N ARG A 261 -5.58 18.66 22.09
CA ARG A 261 -4.36 18.97 21.32
C ARG A 261 -3.64 17.71 20.88
N THR A 262 -3.61 16.66 21.71
CA THR A 262 -3.03 15.36 21.33
C THR A 262 -3.86 14.65 20.25
N GLU A 263 -5.20 14.68 20.35
CA GLU A 263 -6.08 14.16 19.29
C GLU A 263 -5.90 14.90 17.97
N MET A 264 -5.79 16.24 18.01
CA MET A 264 -5.55 17.02 16.82
C MET A 264 -4.20 16.68 16.16
N LYS A 265 -3.13 16.47 16.95
CA LYS A 265 -1.85 15.98 16.42
C LYS A 265 -2.00 14.64 15.71
N ARG A 266 -2.72 13.68 16.28
CA ARG A 266 -2.98 12.36 15.67
C ARG A 266 -3.72 12.47 14.34
N VAL A 267 -4.69 13.37 14.26
CA VAL A 267 -5.44 13.64 13.03
C VAL A 267 -4.54 14.25 11.95
N PHE A 268 -3.68 15.21 12.31
CA PHE A 268 -2.70 15.78 11.38
C PHE A 268 -1.70 14.72 10.90
N THR A 269 -1.21 13.85 11.79
CA THR A 269 -0.34 12.74 11.41
C THR A 269 -1.05 11.81 10.42
N TYR A 270 -2.31 11.44 10.66
CA TYR A 270 -3.09 10.65 9.72
C TYR A 270 -3.23 11.34 8.36
N LEU A 271 -3.59 12.63 8.33
CA LEU A 271 -3.73 13.39 7.08
C LEU A 271 -2.42 13.43 6.30
N LEU A 272 -1.28 13.58 6.98
CA LEU A 272 0.03 13.56 6.35
C LEU A 272 0.33 12.18 5.73
N ILE A 273 0.14 11.10 6.48
CA ILE A 273 0.36 9.73 5.98
C ILE A 273 -0.55 9.47 4.79
N SER A 274 -1.84 9.78 4.91
CA SER A 274 -2.84 9.58 3.86
C SER A 274 -2.52 10.39 2.59
N PHE A 275 -2.05 11.64 2.74
CA PHE A 275 -1.61 12.47 1.62
C PHE A 275 -0.38 11.88 0.92
N ILE A 276 0.62 11.43 1.69
CA ILE A 276 1.81 10.78 1.14
C ILE A 276 1.41 9.51 0.39
N THR A 277 0.62 8.63 1.01
CA THR A 277 0.10 7.42 0.37
C THR A 277 -0.59 7.76 -0.94
N PHE A 278 -1.51 8.74 -0.93
CA PHE A 278 -2.23 9.18 -2.12
C PHE A 278 -1.28 9.71 -3.22
N ALA A 279 -0.28 10.51 -2.86
CA ALA A 279 0.68 11.06 -3.82
C ALA A 279 1.48 9.97 -4.54
N PHE A 280 1.80 8.87 -3.85
CA PHE A 280 2.52 7.73 -4.43
C PHE A 280 1.60 6.74 -5.16
N THR A 281 0.36 6.52 -4.69
CA THR A 281 -0.56 5.55 -5.32
C THR A 281 -1.35 6.12 -6.49
N LEU A 282 -1.58 7.44 -6.55
CA LEU A 282 -2.36 8.05 -7.64
C LEU A 282 -1.71 7.85 -9.02
N PRO A 283 -0.41 8.11 -9.24
CA PRO A 283 0.22 7.89 -10.56
C PRO A 283 0.12 6.42 -11.02
N PHE A 284 0.31 5.50 -10.07
CA PHE A 284 0.21 4.07 -10.31
C PHE A 284 -1.22 3.66 -10.69
N THR A 285 -2.22 4.13 -9.93
CA THR A 285 -3.64 3.87 -10.18
C THR A 285 -4.06 4.40 -11.55
N VAL A 286 -3.65 5.62 -11.91
CA VAL A 286 -3.95 6.21 -13.22
C VAL A 286 -3.35 5.35 -14.34
N THR A 287 -2.11 4.90 -14.20
CA THR A 287 -1.43 4.08 -15.21
C THR A 287 -2.10 2.71 -15.37
N ILE A 288 -2.49 2.06 -14.27
CA ILE A 288 -3.25 0.79 -14.31
C ILE A 288 -4.60 0.99 -14.99
N CYS A 289 -5.35 2.04 -14.64
CA CYS A 289 -6.66 2.32 -15.23
C CYS A 289 -6.55 2.60 -16.73
N ILE A 290 -5.57 3.39 -17.16
CA ILE A 290 -5.31 3.66 -18.57
C ILE A 290 -4.97 2.35 -19.31
N ARG A 291 -4.08 1.53 -18.74
CA ARG A 291 -3.69 0.23 -19.34
C ARG A 291 -4.87 -0.74 -19.43
N ALA A 292 -5.74 -0.76 -18.42
CA ALA A 292 -6.96 -1.56 -18.43
C ALA A 292 -7.94 -1.10 -19.52
N GLY A 293 -8.08 0.22 -19.72
CA GLY A 293 -8.92 0.82 -20.76
C GLY A 293 -8.41 0.58 -22.18
N TYR A 294 -7.10 0.76 -22.43
CA TYR A 294 -6.50 0.55 -23.76
C TYR A 294 -6.65 -0.90 -24.27
N THR A 295 -6.57 -1.88 -23.37
CA THR A 295 -6.72 -3.30 -23.72
C THR A 295 -8.17 -3.77 -23.82
N ALA A 296 -9.15 -2.88 -23.61
CA ALA A 296 -10.57 -3.14 -23.87
C ALA A 296 -11.03 -2.58 -25.23
N ALA A 297 -10.27 -1.64 -25.81
CA ALA A 297 -10.54 -1.03 -27.12
C ALA A 297 -9.86 -1.75 -28.30
N THR A 298 -9.15 -2.86 -28.04
CA THR A 298 -8.56 -3.74 -29.06
C THR A 298 -9.31 -5.07 -29.03
N PRO A 299 -10.10 -5.41 -30.07
CA PRO A 299 -10.79 -6.70 -30.16
C PRO A 299 -9.80 -7.87 -30.28
#